data_AF-A0A959YQP2-F1
#
_entry.id   AF-A0A959YQP2-F1
#
_cell.length_a   1.000
_cell.length_b   1.000
_cell.length_c   1.000
_cell.angle_alpha   90.00
_cell.angle_beta   90.00
_cell.angle_gamma   90.00
#
_symmetry.space_group_name_H-M   'P 1'
#
loop_
_entity.id
_entity.type
_entity.pdbx_description
1 polymer ?
#
loop_
_entity_poly.entity_id
_entity_poly.type
_entity_poly.pdbx_seq_one_letter_code
_entity_poly.pdbx_strand_id
1 'polypeptide(L)'
;MSLKLLISFLSIFCMCLYSKAQYIDEYPSNKLNASKVMELKNYQVAVRIYSELLKEEPNNIDFQFQLGTAYTYSNINQRRGLDLLKQVDASANKPDGVSKILAIAYFKNYEFDNAISTFNKVKNTLTNPEEMKEIDDWITQCNNSIQLKKRPISVRFENLGKDVNSDAPDYLPLVSPDESVIMFSTRRDGVVGNLFDYGGYKTADIYTSKHRRGKYSRSRSIGSPNTYGNEETAGSSENGDYMLYHVDSEDNYSDLYVSEMGRRSYMPPKELNSDLV
;
A
#
# COMPACT_ATOMS: atom_id res chain seq x y z
N MET A 1 -60.55 15.92 5.68
CA MET A 1 -59.29 15.38 6.25
C MET A 1 -58.88 16.32 7.37
N SER A 2 -58.95 15.87 8.63
CA SER A 2 -58.85 16.77 9.80
C SER A 2 -57.43 17.32 9.97
N LEU A 3 -57.32 18.56 10.47
CA LEU A 3 -56.05 19.25 10.74
C LEU A 3 -55.10 18.44 11.66
N LYS A 4 -55.63 17.45 12.39
CA LYS A 4 -54.87 16.49 13.21
C LYS A 4 -54.08 15.45 12.38
N LEU A 5 -54.50 15.14 11.16
CA LEU A 5 -53.75 14.22 10.27
C LEU A 5 -52.56 14.90 9.58
N LEU A 6 -52.61 16.23 9.39
CA LEU A 6 -51.53 16.99 8.75
C LEU A 6 -50.34 17.19 9.72
N ILE A 7 -50.62 17.31 11.02
CA ILE A 7 -49.58 17.49 12.05
C ILE A 7 -48.88 16.15 12.37
N SER A 8 -49.54 15.00 12.15
CA SER A 8 -48.93 13.67 12.28
C SER A 8 -48.03 13.29 11.10
N PHE A 9 -48.19 13.92 9.93
CA PHE A 9 -47.28 13.71 8.80
C PHE A 9 -46.07 14.65 8.82
N LEU A 10 -46.16 15.78 9.53
CA LEU A 10 -45.05 16.75 9.64
C LEU A 10 -44.04 16.40 10.74
N SER A 11 -44.39 15.52 11.68
CA SER A 11 -43.51 15.07 12.77
C SER A 11 -42.68 13.82 12.46
N ILE A 12 -42.95 13.13 11.34
CA ILE A 12 -42.15 11.96 10.88
C ILE A 12 -41.08 12.39 9.86
N PHE A 13 -41.08 13.65 9.41
CA PHE A 13 -40.12 14.15 8.41
C PHE A 13 -38.88 14.83 9.01
N CYS A 14 -38.60 14.66 10.31
CA CYS A 14 -37.51 15.40 10.98
C CYS A 14 -36.59 14.52 11.85
N MET A 15 -36.32 13.27 11.44
CA MET A 15 -35.27 12.43 12.05
C MET A 15 -34.51 11.55 11.05
N CYS A 16 -34.41 11.95 9.78
CA CYS A 16 -33.27 11.57 8.97
C CYS A 16 -32.14 12.58 9.23
N LEU A 17 -31.63 12.59 10.47
CA LEU A 17 -30.26 12.99 10.67
C LEU A 17 -29.44 12.00 9.85
N TYR A 18 -29.01 12.46 8.67
CA TYR A 18 -27.87 11.89 8.01
C TYR A 18 -26.72 12.00 9.00
N SER A 19 -26.53 10.97 9.82
CA SER A 19 -25.21 10.60 10.26
C SER A 19 -24.44 10.35 8.97
N LYS A 20 -23.77 11.38 8.45
CA LYS A 20 -22.55 11.14 7.73
C LYS A 20 -21.73 10.32 8.71
N ALA A 21 -21.55 9.03 8.43
CA ALA A 21 -20.44 8.29 9.01
C ALA A 21 -19.24 9.24 8.91
N GLN A 22 -18.53 9.43 10.02
CA GLN A 22 -17.31 10.24 10.03
C GLN A 22 -16.36 9.59 9.03
N TYR A 23 -16.41 10.04 7.78
CA TYR A 23 -15.27 9.93 6.90
C TYR A 23 -14.16 10.61 7.68
N ILE A 24 -13.05 9.90 7.92
CA ILE A 24 -11.84 10.54 8.42
C ILE A 24 -11.54 11.64 7.40
N ASP A 25 -11.74 12.89 7.80
CA ASP A 25 -11.44 14.04 6.96
C ASP A 25 -10.00 13.90 6.47
N GLU A 26 -9.75 14.26 5.21
CA GLU A 26 -8.39 14.35 4.72
C GLU A 26 -7.58 15.27 5.64
N TYR A 27 -6.51 14.75 6.27
CA TYR A 27 -5.69 15.54 7.18
C TYR A 27 -5.32 16.89 6.55
N PRO A 28 -5.58 18.02 7.23
CA PRO A 28 -5.23 19.34 6.72
C PRO A 28 -3.75 19.42 6.35
N SER A 29 -3.47 20.04 5.21
CA SER A 29 -2.10 20.23 4.73
C SER A 29 -1.39 21.34 5.52
N ASN A 30 -0.81 20.98 6.66
CA ASN A 30 -0.02 21.88 7.50
C ASN A 30 1.28 21.20 7.97
N LYS A 31 2.22 21.99 8.49
CA LYS A 31 3.57 21.53 8.89
C LYS A 31 3.53 20.43 9.97
N LEU A 32 2.59 20.53 10.93
CA LEU A 32 2.45 19.56 12.02
C LEU A 32 2.04 18.19 11.46
N ASN A 33 0.99 18.16 10.63
CA ASN A 33 0.52 16.93 10.00
C ASN A 33 1.56 16.36 9.05
N ALA A 34 2.25 17.21 8.28
CA ALA A 34 3.33 16.79 7.37
C ALA A 34 4.44 16.02 8.10
N SER A 35 4.90 16.56 9.23
CA SER A 35 5.90 15.90 10.06
C SER A 35 5.37 14.58 10.64
N LYS A 36 4.11 14.55 11.08
CA LYS A 36 3.54 13.36 11.71
C LYS A 36 3.37 12.21 10.71
N VAL A 37 2.93 12.50 9.48
CA VAL A 37 2.79 11.46 8.45
C VAL A 37 4.14 10.89 8.03
N MET A 38 5.22 11.69 8.03
CA MET A 38 6.57 11.17 7.80
C MET A 38 7.06 10.27 8.94
N GLU A 39 6.82 10.66 10.19
CA GLU A 39 7.14 9.83 11.37
C GLU A 39 6.43 8.47 11.32
N LEU A 40 5.15 8.48 10.93
CA LEU A 40 4.34 7.28 10.74
C LEU A 40 4.67 6.52 9.43
N LYS A 41 5.61 7.01 8.62
CA LYS A 41 5.97 6.46 7.30
C LYS A 41 4.80 6.37 6.33
N ASN A 42 3.79 7.21 6.52
CA ASN A 42 2.65 7.37 5.62
C ASN A 42 3.06 8.23 4.43
N TYR A 43 3.90 7.65 3.57
CA TYR A 43 4.50 8.37 2.45
C TYR A 43 3.47 8.78 1.39
N GLN A 44 2.36 8.05 1.26
CA GLN A 44 1.28 8.40 0.35
C GLN A 44 0.64 9.74 0.75
N VAL A 45 0.27 9.90 2.02
CA VAL A 45 -0.28 11.18 2.51
C VAL A 45 0.80 12.25 2.57
N ALA A 46 2.05 11.90 2.90
CA ALA A 46 3.16 12.85 2.90
C ALA A 46 3.40 13.48 1.52
N VAL A 47 3.34 12.68 0.44
CA VAL A 47 3.44 13.20 -0.94
C VAL A 47 2.37 14.26 -1.19
N ARG A 48 1.12 14.02 -0.78
CA ARG A 48 0.03 15.00 -0.91
C ARG A 48 0.31 16.27 -0.11
N ILE A 49 0.57 16.13 1.20
CA ILE A 49 0.70 17.28 2.10
C ILE A 49 1.89 18.16 1.71
N TYR A 50 3.07 17.58 1.45
CA TYR A 50 4.23 18.38 1.03
C TYR A 50 4.07 18.99 -0.36
N SER A 51 3.33 18.35 -1.26
CA SER A 51 3.00 18.96 -2.56
C SER A 51 2.14 20.21 -2.39
N GLU A 52 1.19 20.24 -1.45
CA GLU A 52 0.40 21.43 -1.14
C GLU A 52 1.25 22.52 -0.46
N LEU A 53 2.05 22.15 0.54
CA LEU A 53 2.94 23.11 1.24
C LEU A 53 3.92 23.78 0.28
N LEU A 54 4.43 23.06 -0.73
CA LEU A 54 5.31 23.62 -1.76
C LEU A 54 4.58 24.52 -2.77
N LYS A 55 3.25 24.56 -2.82
CA LYS A 55 2.55 25.61 -3.58
C LYS A 55 2.65 26.96 -2.88
N GLU A 56 2.67 26.97 -1.55
CA GLU A 56 2.76 28.17 -0.72
C GLU A 56 4.21 28.61 -0.49
N GLU A 57 5.11 27.65 -0.26
CA GLU A 57 6.55 27.88 -0.05
C GLU A 57 7.42 27.12 -1.07
N PRO A 58 7.40 27.47 -2.38
CA PRO A 58 8.03 26.65 -3.44
C PRO A 58 9.53 26.41 -3.30
N ASN A 59 10.23 27.34 -2.65
CA ASN A 59 11.69 27.30 -2.47
C ASN A 59 12.11 26.72 -1.12
N ASN A 60 11.16 26.20 -0.31
CA ASN A 60 11.48 25.61 0.97
C ASN A 60 12.19 24.27 0.77
N ILE A 61 13.51 24.26 1.02
CA ILE A 61 14.36 23.11 0.74
C ILE A 61 14.06 21.90 1.64
N ASP A 62 13.63 22.13 2.87
CA ASP A 62 13.22 21.06 3.77
C ASP A 62 11.96 20.37 3.24
N PHE A 63 10.98 21.14 2.75
CA PHE A 63 9.79 20.55 2.14
C PHE A 63 10.09 19.81 0.84
N GLN A 64 11.01 20.32 0.03
CA GLN A 64 11.51 19.60 -1.15
C GLN A 64 12.19 18.30 -0.76
N PHE A 65 13.02 18.31 0.28
CA PHE A 65 13.68 17.10 0.78
C PHE A 65 12.67 16.07 1.28
N GLN A 66 11.71 16.47 2.11
CA GLN A 66 10.69 15.58 2.64
C GLN A 66 9.77 15.03 1.54
N LEU A 67 9.40 15.86 0.55
CA LEU A 67 8.64 15.39 -0.61
C LEU A 67 9.45 14.39 -1.45
N GLY A 68 10.74 14.65 -1.68
CA GLY A 68 11.64 13.74 -2.40
C GLY A 68 11.79 12.39 -1.67
N THR A 69 11.89 12.45 -0.34
CA THR A 69 11.93 11.27 0.54
C THR A 69 10.62 10.49 0.46
N ALA A 70 9.48 11.16 0.55
CA ALA A 70 8.16 10.52 0.45
C ALA A 70 7.93 9.86 -0.92
N TYR A 71 8.35 10.50 -2.02
CA TYR A 71 8.33 9.87 -3.34
C TYR A 71 9.25 8.65 -3.43
N THR A 72 10.42 8.67 -2.76
CA THR A 72 11.38 7.56 -2.78
C THR A 72 10.85 6.30 -2.08
N TYR A 73 10.11 6.48 -0.99
CA TYR A 73 9.59 5.36 -0.20
C TYR A 73 8.13 5.00 -0.48
N SER A 74 7.43 5.78 -1.30
CA SER A 74 6.12 5.41 -1.84
C SER A 74 6.24 4.73 -3.21
N ASN A 75 5.13 4.19 -3.70
CA ASN A 75 5.00 3.71 -5.07
C ASN A 75 4.52 4.81 -6.03
N ILE A 76 4.63 6.08 -5.63
CA ILE A 76 4.13 7.23 -6.37
C ILE A 76 5.31 7.92 -7.03
N ASN A 77 5.33 7.97 -8.37
CA ASN A 77 6.26 8.77 -9.18
C ASN A 77 7.69 8.86 -8.62
N GLN A 78 8.32 7.69 -8.38
CA GLN A 78 9.67 7.59 -7.82
C GLN A 78 10.73 8.36 -8.63
N ARG A 79 10.48 8.56 -9.93
CA ARG A 79 11.34 9.38 -10.79
C ARG A 79 11.33 10.85 -10.38
N ARG A 80 10.16 11.42 -10.10
CA ARG A 80 10.04 12.79 -9.59
C ARG A 80 10.75 12.94 -8.24
N GLY A 81 10.68 11.93 -7.38
CA GLY A 81 11.45 11.90 -6.13
C GLY A 81 12.96 12.02 -6.37
N LEU A 82 13.50 11.22 -7.28
CA LEU A 82 14.90 11.28 -7.67
C LEU A 82 15.29 12.67 -8.21
N ASP A 83 14.52 13.21 -9.16
CA ASP A 83 14.83 14.50 -9.78
C ASP A 83 14.79 15.66 -8.77
N LEU A 84 13.90 15.59 -7.78
CA LEU A 84 13.83 16.56 -6.68
C LEU A 84 15.03 16.43 -5.75
N LEU A 85 15.39 15.21 -5.33
CA LEU A 85 16.52 14.97 -4.43
C LEU A 85 17.87 15.37 -5.06
N LYS A 86 18.03 15.24 -6.38
CA LYS A 86 19.21 15.73 -7.10
C LYS A 86 19.36 17.25 -6.99
N GLN A 87 18.25 17.99 -7.03
CA GLN A 87 18.25 19.44 -6.84
C GLN A 87 18.57 19.83 -5.39
N VAL A 88 17.97 19.12 -4.43
CA VAL A 88 18.23 19.35 -3.00
C VAL A 88 19.70 19.08 -2.65
N ASP A 89 20.27 17.97 -3.12
CA ASP A 89 21.67 17.59 -2.83
C ASP A 89 22.70 18.56 -3.45
N ALA A 90 22.33 19.25 -4.53
CA ALA A 90 23.16 20.25 -5.19
C ALA A 90 23.08 21.65 -4.52
N SER A 91 22.14 21.87 -3.60
CA SER A 91 21.96 23.16 -2.93
C SER A 91 23.05 23.43 -1.89
N ALA A 92 23.41 24.70 -1.74
CA ALA A 92 24.35 25.15 -0.70
C ALA A 92 23.83 24.93 0.72
N ASN A 93 22.50 24.95 0.90
CA ASN A 93 21.82 24.81 2.20
C ASN A 93 21.14 23.43 2.34
N LYS A 94 21.72 22.38 1.74
CA LYS A 94 21.10 21.05 1.74
C LYS A 94 20.94 20.51 3.17
N PRO A 95 19.78 19.90 3.51
CA PRO A 95 19.60 19.24 4.79
C PRO A 95 20.55 18.05 5.01
N ASP A 96 20.77 17.69 6.27
CA ASP A 96 21.52 16.49 6.63
C ASP A 96 20.83 15.22 6.13
N GLY A 97 21.63 14.20 5.78
CA GLY A 97 21.13 12.91 5.33
C GLY A 97 20.59 12.85 3.90
N VAL A 98 20.46 13.98 3.20
CA VAL A 98 19.97 14.04 1.79
C VAL A 98 20.74 13.09 0.88
N SER A 99 22.08 13.07 0.95
CA SER A 99 22.89 12.22 0.07
C SER A 99 22.60 10.72 0.26
N LYS A 100 22.26 10.27 1.48
CA LYS A 100 21.86 8.88 1.74
C LYS A 100 20.52 8.57 1.06
N ILE A 101 19.54 9.46 1.21
CA ILE A 101 18.22 9.29 0.59
C ILE A 101 18.33 9.36 -0.95
N LEU A 102 19.17 10.24 -1.49
CA LEU A 102 19.44 10.33 -2.92
C LEU A 102 20.03 9.02 -3.47
N ALA A 103 20.96 8.39 -2.74
CA ALA A 103 21.50 7.09 -3.13
C ALA A 103 20.42 5.99 -3.17
N ILE A 104 19.49 6.00 -2.21
CA ILE A 104 18.32 5.10 -2.20
C ILE A 104 17.39 5.42 -3.38
N ALA A 105 17.16 6.69 -3.70
CA ALA A 105 16.34 7.10 -4.84
C ALA A 105 16.95 6.64 -6.17
N TYR A 106 18.29 6.73 -6.33
CA TYR A 106 18.99 6.17 -7.49
C TYR A 106 18.76 4.66 -7.58
N PHE A 107 18.89 3.92 -6.47
CA PHE A 107 18.63 2.48 -6.43
C PHE A 107 17.20 2.14 -6.86
N LYS A 108 16.19 2.84 -6.30
CA LYS A 108 14.77 2.63 -6.64
C LYS A 108 14.44 2.92 -8.11
N ASN A 109 15.21 3.81 -8.74
CA ASN A 109 15.09 4.13 -10.17
C ASN A 109 16.03 3.32 -11.07
N TYR A 110 16.62 2.23 -10.56
CA TYR A 110 17.52 1.34 -11.31
C TYR A 110 18.81 2.02 -11.83
N GLU A 111 19.19 3.15 -11.26
CA GLU A 111 20.43 3.90 -11.54
C GLU A 111 21.56 3.43 -10.59
N PHE A 112 21.88 2.14 -10.66
CA PHE A 112 22.73 1.47 -9.66
C PHE A 112 24.16 2.02 -9.55
N ASP A 113 24.78 2.42 -10.67
CA ASP A 113 26.14 2.98 -10.62
C ASP A 113 26.18 4.33 -9.88
N ASN A 114 25.16 5.18 -10.09
CA ASN A 114 24.99 6.43 -9.36
C ASN A 114 24.69 6.18 -7.87
N ALA A 115 23.88 5.16 -7.57
CA ALA A 115 23.61 4.74 -6.20
C ALA A 115 24.91 4.32 -5.49
N ILE A 116 25.71 3.42 -6.08
CA ILE A 116 27.00 2.95 -5.53
C ILE A 116 27.96 4.11 -5.31
N SER A 117 28.11 5.01 -6.29
CA SER A 117 29.00 6.17 -6.16
C SER A 117 28.57 7.07 -5.00
N THR A 118 27.27 7.31 -4.85
CA THR A 118 26.73 8.18 -3.80
C THR A 118 26.81 7.51 -2.43
N PHE A 119 26.50 6.21 -2.33
CA PHE A 119 26.66 5.43 -1.10
C PHE A 119 28.11 5.41 -0.61
N ASN A 120 29.09 5.24 -1.48
CA ASN A 120 30.50 5.31 -1.09
C ASN A 120 30.89 6.69 -0.54
N LYS A 121 30.37 7.78 -1.11
CA LYS A 121 30.58 9.14 -0.58
C LYS A 121 29.99 9.28 0.82
N VAL A 122 28.77 8.78 1.03
CA VAL A 122 28.11 8.77 2.34
C VAL A 122 28.93 7.94 3.33
N LYS A 123 29.35 6.72 2.96
CA LYS A 123 30.12 5.84 3.83
C LYS A 123 31.40 6.50 4.35
N ASN A 124 32.10 7.25 3.49
CA ASN A 124 33.34 7.95 3.85
C ASN A 124 33.16 9.05 4.90
N THR A 125 31.93 9.51 5.14
CA THR A 125 31.63 10.50 6.19
C THR A 125 31.16 9.86 7.50
N LEU A 126 30.88 8.55 7.50
CA LEU A 126 30.40 7.85 8.68
C LEU A 126 31.57 7.45 9.59
N THR A 127 31.28 7.30 10.87
CA THR A 127 32.20 6.73 11.87
C THR A 127 31.59 5.52 12.58
N ASN A 128 30.26 5.42 12.60
CA ASN A 128 29.53 4.31 13.21
C ASN A 128 29.61 3.05 12.32
N PRO A 129 30.15 1.93 12.82
CA PRO A 129 30.24 0.68 12.07
C PRO A 129 28.89 0.10 11.62
N GLU A 130 27.82 0.29 12.41
CA GLU A 130 26.48 -0.19 12.05
C GLU A 130 25.91 0.57 10.86
N GLU A 131 26.08 1.90 10.84
CA GLU A 131 25.66 2.72 9.71
C GLU A 131 26.49 2.41 8.46
N MET A 132 27.81 2.20 8.61
CA MET A 132 28.66 1.76 7.48
C MET A 132 28.20 0.43 6.91
N LYS A 133 27.81 -0.53 7.77
CA LYS A 133 27.31 -1.83 7.36
C LYS A 133 25.99 -1.69 6.58
N GLU A 134 25.07 -0.84 7.03
CA GLU A 134 23.83 -0.56 6.29
C GLU A 134 24.12 -0.06 4.86
N ILE A 135 25.12 0.83 4.71
CA ILE A 135 25.53 1.32 3.40
C ILE A 135 26.17 0.21 2.55
N ASP A 136 26.95 -0.69 3.16
CA ASP A 136 27.52 -1.86 2.46
C ASP A 136 26.45 -2.84 1.97
N ASP A 137 25.39 -3.04 2.75
CA ASP A 137 24.25 -3.87 2.36
C ASP A 137 23.54 -3.26 1.14
N TRP A 138 23.38 -1.94 1.08
CA TRP A 138 22.85 -1.24 -0.09
C TRP A 138 23.75 -1.38 -1.32
N ILE A 139 25.07 -1.22 -1.17
CA ILE A 139 26.04 -1.41 -2.26
C ILE A 139 26.00 -2.85 -2.78
N THR A 140 25.89 -3.83 -1.88
CA THR A 140 25.72 -5.25 -2.21
C THR A 140 24.44 -5.48 -3.03
N GLN A 141 23.32 -4.89 -2.61
CA GLN A 141 22.06 -4.94 -3.36
C GLN A 141 22.18 -4.32 -4.75
N CYS A 142 22.89 -3.19 -4.89
CA CYS A 142 23.16 -2.56 -6.20
C CYS A 142 23.95 -3.51 -7.12
N ASN A 143 25.04 -4.09 -6.61
CA ASN A 143 25.89 -5.03 -7.36
C ASN A 143 25.12 -6.27 -7.80
N ASN A 144 24.32 -6.86 -6.90
CA ASN A 144 23.46 -7.99 -7.22
C ASN A 144 22.44 -7.63 -8.31
N SER A 145 21.82 -6.44 -8.21
CA SER A 145 20.85 -5.96 -9.19
C SER A 145 21.48 -5.74 -10.58
N ILE A 146 22.72 -5.25 -10.63
CA ILE A 146 23.48 -5.12 -11.90
C ILE A 146 23.69 -6.49 -12.54
N GLN A 147 24.04 -7.54 -11.78
CA GLN A 147 24.23 -8.89 -12.32
C GLN A 147 22.92 -9.51 -12.79
N LEU A 148 21.83 -9.34 -12.04
CA LEU A 148 20.50 -9.83 -12.42
C LEU A 148 20.01 -9.15 -13.71
N LYS A 149 20.25 -7.84 -13.87
CA LYS A 149 19.89 -7.09 -15.08
C LYS A 149 20.60 -7.60 -16.34
N LYS A 150 21.80 -8.18 -16.21
CA LYS A 150 22.55 -8.79 -17.32
C LYS A 150 21.95 -10.14 -17.78
N ARG A 151 21.07 -10.75 -16.98
CA ARG A 151 20.48 -12.06 -17.24
C ARG A 151 18.94 -11.97 -17.23
N PRO A 152 18.34 -11.21 -18.16
CA PRO A 152 16.89 -11.06 -18.18
C PRO A 152 16.23 -12.41 -18.47
N ILE A 153 15.21 -12.75 -17.68
CA ILE A 153 14.29 -13.84 -17.99
C ILE A 153 13.18 -13.29 -18.89
N SER A 154 12.77 -14.07 -19.89
CA SER A 154 11.71 -13.66 -20.83
C SER A 154 10.35 -13.83 -20.16
N VAL A 155 9.98 -12.84 -19.35
CA VAL A 155 8.68 -12.74 -18.69
C VAL A 155 8.03 -11.42 -19.09
N ARG A 156 6.70 -11.42 -19.18
CA ARG A 156 5.89 -10.23 -19.42
C ARG A 156 4.98 -10.01 -18.23
N PHE A 157 4.94 -8.78 -17.74
CA PHE A 157 3.99 -8.36 -16.72
C PHE A 157 2.84 -7.64 -17.42
N GLU A 158 1.61 -8.06 -17.10
CA GLU A 158 0.40 -7.47 -17.64
C GLU A 158 -0.50 -7.07 -16.48
N ASN A 159 -0.97 -5.83 -16.52
CA ASN A 159 -2.09 -5.43 -15.69
C ASN A 159 -3.35 -6.13 -16.23
N LEU A 160 -4.10 -6.80 -15.35
CA LEU A 160 -5.27 -7.60 -15.72
C LEU A 160 -6.50 -6.73 -16.05
N GLY A 161 -6.34 -5.41 -16.00
CA GLY A 161 -7.34 -4.40 -16.36
C GLY A 161 -8.23 -4.04 -15.18
N LYS A 162 -9.03 -2.98 -15.37
CA LYS A 162 -9.93 -2.39 -14.34
C LYS A 162 -10.99 -3.34 -13.75
N ASP A 163 -11.21 -4.48 -14.40
CA ASP A 163 -12.12 -5.50 -13.89
C ASP A 163 -11.47 -6.34 -12.79
N VAL A 164 -10.13 -6.34 -12.69
CA VAL A 164 -9.38 -7.03 -11.63
C VAL A 164 -8.59 -6.03 -10.80
N ASN A 165 -7.75 -5.20 -11.43
CA ASN A 165 -6.91 -4.22 -10.75
C ASN A 165 -7.65 -2.92 -10.44
N SER A 166 -7.26 -2.28 -9.34
CA SER A 166 -7.73 -1.01 -8.82
C SER A 166 -6.58 0.01 -8.75
N ASP A 167 -6.91 1.24 -8.35
CA ASP A 167 -5.91 2.29 -8.09
C ASP A 167 -5.26 2.16 -6.70
N ALA A 168 -5.70 1.18 -5.90
CA ALA A 168 -5.14 0.82 -4.59
C ALA A 168 -4.28 -0.46 -4.71
N PRO A 169 -3.51 -0.82 -3.66
CA PRO A 169 -2.76 -2.07 -3.67
C PRO A 169 -3.66 -3.29 -3.91
N ASP A 170 -3.33 -4.06 -4.95
CA ASP A 170 -3.84 -5.40 -5.22
C ASP A 170 -2.64 -6.35 -5.26
N TYR A 171 -2.61 -7.35 -4.39
CA TYR A 171 -1.40 -8.13 -4.10
C TYR A 171 -1.74 -9.56 -3.66
N LEU A 172 -0.69 -10.38 -3.54
CA LEU A 172 -0.77 -11.80 -3.16
C LEU A 172 -1.75 -12.62 -4.03
N PRO A 173 -1.65 -12.58 -5.38
CA PRO A 173 -2.57 -13.35 -6.21
C PRO A 173 -2.39 -14.86 -6.01
N LEU A 174 -3.50 -15.56 -5.80
CA LEU A 174 -3.64 -17.01 -5.87
C LEU A 174 -4.43 -17.38 -7.11
N VAL A 175 -3.89 -18.27 -7.94
CA VAL A 175 -4.51 -18.72 -9.19
C VAL A 175 -4.85 -20.19 -9.05
N SER A 176 -6.08 -20.58 -9.40
CA SER A 176 -6.47 -21.99 -9.41
C SER A 176 -5.63 -22.77 -10.44
N PRO A 177 -5.39 -24.09 -10.24
CA PRO A 177 -4.55 -24.87 -11.18
C PRO A 177 -5.07 -24.88 -12.62
N ASP A 178 -6.38 -24.74 -12.81
CA ASP A 178 -7.04 -24.65 -14.11
C ASP A 178 -7.12 -23.22 -14.67
N GLU A 179 -6.48 -22.25 -13.99
CA GLU A 179 -6.44 -20.82 -14.30
C GLU A 179 -7.83 -20.18 -14.45
N SER A 180 -8.89 -20.81 -13.93
CA SER A 180 -10.27 -20.34 -14.08
C SER A 180 -10.67 -19.30 -13.03
N VAL A 181 -9.90 -19.18 -11.94
CA VAL A 181 -10.14 -18.25 -10.84
C VAL A 181 -8.83 -17.62 -10.39
N ILE A 182 -8.86 -16.31 -10.15
CA ILE A 182 -7.86 -15.60 -9.38
C ILE A 182 -8.49 -15.06 -8.09
N MET A 183 -7.77 -15.21 -6.99
CA MET A 183 -8.07 -14.61 -5.69
C MET A 183 -6.90 -13.72 -5.31
N PHE A 184 -7.14 -12.60 -4.64
CA PHE A 184 -6.09 -11.65 -4.30
C PHE A 184 -6.53 -10.77 -3.14
N SER A 185 -5.56 -10.26 -2.39
CA SER A 185 -5.77 -9.24 -1.36
C SER A 185 -5.90 -7.86 -2.00
N THR A 186 -6.79 -7.02 -1.49
CA THR A 186 -6.97 -5.66 -1.99
C THR A 186 -7.28 -4.67 -0.86
N ARG A 187 -6.77 -3.45 -1.00
CA ARG A 187 -7.04 -2.32 -0.10
C ARG A 187 -7.83 -1.20 -0.79
N ARG A 188 -8.67 -1.58 -1.76
CA ARG A 188 -9.50 -0.67 -2.57
C ARG A 188 -10.67 -0.07 -1.80
N ASP A 189 -11.41 0.82 -2.46
CA ASP A 189 -12.70 1.29 -1.96
C ASP A 189 -13.73 0.16 -1.96
N GLY A 190 -14.56 0.11 -0.91
CA GLY A 190 -15.63 -0.89 -0.78
C GLY A 190 -15.22 -2.21 -0.12
N VAL A 191 -14.01 -2.28 0.45
CA VAL A 191 -13.65 -3.30 1.45
C VAL A 191 -14.55 -3.20 2.69
N VAL A 192 -14.68 -4.29 3.45
CA VAL A 192 -15.62 -4.36 4.59
C VAL A 192 -15.24 -3.36 5.68
N GLY A 193 -13.97 -3.36 6.11
CA GLY A 193 -13.47 -2.45 7.14
C GLY A 193 -13.50 -0.99 6.71
N ASN A 194 -12.89 -0.69 5.56
CA ASN A 194 -12.77 0.65 4.99
C ASN A 194 -12.09 1.66 5.96
N LEU A 195 -11.36 1.14 6.95
CA LEU A 195 -10.55 1.89 7.92
C LEU A 195 -9.15 2.08 7.36
N PHE A 196 -8.51 3.21 7.65
CA PHE A 196 -7.14 3.47 7.22
C PHE A 196 -6.14 3.01 8.28
N ASP A 197 -5.09 2.30 7.83
CA ASP A 197 -3.92 1.98 8.64
C ASP A 197 -2.99 3.19 8.79
N TYR A 198 -1.96 3.05 9.63
CA TYR A 198 -0.96 4.10 9.84
C TYR A 198 -0.24 4.49 8.55
N GLY A 199 -0.11 3.57 7.58
CA GLY A 199 0.50 3.78 6.27
C GLY A 199 -0.38 4.53 5.28
N GLY A 200 -1.65 4.80 5.62
CA GLY A 200 -2.60 5.53 4.78
C GLY A 200 -3.35 4.64 3.79
N TYR A 201 -3.29 3.33 3.96
CA TYR A 201 -4.04 2.38 3.14
C TYR A 201 -5.25 1.85 3.90
N LYS A 202 -6.28 1.44 3.18
CA LYS A 202 -7.43 0.80 3.81
C LYS A 202 -7.07 -0.59 4.33
N THR A 203 -7.92 -1.12 5.20
CA THR A 203 -7.89 -2.53 5.57
C THR A 203 -7.98 -3.42 4.33
N ALA A 204 -7.32 -4.58 4.40
CA ALA A 204 -7.30 -5.54 3.31
C ALA A 204 -8.51 -6.48 3.34
N ASP A 205 -9.14 -6.69 2.18
CA ASP A 205 -10.10 -7.76 1.95
C ASP A 205 -9.55 -8.73 0.89
N ILE A 206 -10.05 -9.97 0.91
CA ILE A 206 -9.84 -10.92 -0.19
C ILE A 206 -10.94 -10.77 -1.25
N TYR A 207 -10.52 -10.61 -2.50
CA TYR A 207 -11.38 -10.51 -3.67
C TYR A 207 -11.10 -11.67 -4.64
N THR A 208 -12.08 -11.96 -5.51
CA THR A 208 -11.95 -12.98 -6.54
C THR A 208 -12.46 -12.50 -7.90
N SER A 209 -11.84 -12.99 -8.97
CA SER A 209 -12.33 -12.87 -10.34
C SER A 209 -12.25 -14.21 -11.08
N LYS A 210 -13.23 -14.48 -11.94
CA LYS A 210 -13.26 -15.66 -12.80
C LYS A 210 -12.68 -15.34 -14.16
N HIS A 211 -11.85 -16.23 -14.68
CA HIS A 211 -11.32 -16.17 -16.02
C HIS A 211 -12.10 -17.13 -16.94
N ARG A 212 -12.74 -16.60 -17.98
CA ARG A 212 -13.46 -17.40 -18.99
C ARG A 212 -13.31 -16.78 -20.37
N ARG A 213 -13.03 -17.62 -21.37
CA ARG A 213 -12.92 -17.20 -22.78
C ARG A 213 -11.91 -16.06 -22.98
N GLY A 214 -10.76 -16.15 -22.30
CA GLY A 214 -9.68 -15.16 -22.40
C GLY A 214 -9.96 -13.81 -21.72
N LYS A 215 -10.95 -13.74 -20.81
CA LYS A 215 -11.32 -12.51 -20.10
C LYS A 215 -11.60 -12.78 -18.63
N TYR A 216 -11.15 -11.87 -17.78
CA TYR A 216 -11.53 -11.82 -16.38
C TYR A 216 -12.89 -11.13 -16.23
N SER A 217 -13.72 -11.66 -15.33
CA SER A 217 -14.93 -10.98 -14.89
C SER A 217 -14.57 -9.80 -13.99
N ARG A 218 -15.53 -8.90 -13.74
CA ARG A 218 -15.39 -7.93 -12.65
C ARG A 218 -15.17 -8.64 -11.32
N SER A 219 -14.11 -8.28 -10.62
CA SER A 219 -13.74 -8.80 -9.32
C SER A 219 -14.79 -8.43 -8.27
N ARG A 220 -14.94 -9.28 -7.28
CA ARG A 220 -15.88 -9.09 -6.18
C ARG A 220 -15.30 -9.64 -4.88
N SER A 221 -15.72 -9.08 -3.76
CA SER A 221 -15.43 -9.63 -2.43
C SER A 221 -15.86 -11.10 -2.36
N ILE A 222 -15.09 -11.93 -1.67
CA ILE A 222 -15.45 -13.32 -1.40
C ILE A 222 -16.54 -13.44 -0.32
N GLY A 223 -16.90 -12.33 0.32
CA GLY A 223 -17.81 -12.29 1.47
C GLY A 223 -17.06 -12.64 2.76
N SER A 224 -17.71 -13.34 3.68
CA SER A 224 -17.00 -14.02 4.76
C SER A 224 -15.92 -14.92 4.15
N PRO A 225 -14.66 -14.86 4.63
CA PRO A 225 -14.21 -14.42 5.95
C PRO A 225 -13.81 -12.95 6.13
N ASN A 226 -13.96 -12.07 5.13
CA ASN A 226 -13.55 -10.67 5.30
C ASN A 226 -14.29 -9.99 6.47
N THR A 227 -13.56 -9.26 7.30
CA THR A 227 -14.04 -8.58 8.51
C THR A 227 -13.73 -7.08 8.46
N TYR A 228 -13.84 -6.39 9.61
CA TYR A 228 -13.36 -5.00 9.71
C TYR A 228 -11.83 -4.90 9.84
N GLY A 229 -11.14 -6.04 10.05
CA GLY A 229 -9.68 -6.15 10.09
C GLY A 229 -9.05 -6.32 8.71
N ASN A 230 -7.83 -6.86 8.68
CA ASN A 230 -7.12 -7.22 7.46
C ASN A 230 -7.21 -8.73 7.24
N GLU A 231 -7.74 -9.11 6.09
CA GLU A 231 -7.67 -10.48 5.59
C GLU A 231 -6.85 -10.53 4.30
N GLU A 232 -5.82 -11.36 4.30
CA GLU A 232 -4.90 -11.48 3.19
C GLU A 232 -4.74 -12.94 2.74
N THR A 233 -4.76 -13.18 1.44
CA THR A 233 -4.52 -14.52 0.89
C THR A 233 -3.13 -15.04 1.28
N ALA A 234 -3.05 -16.26 1.80
CA ALA A 234 -1.79 -16.92 2.18
C ALA A 234 -1.50 -18.18 1.35
N GLY A 235 -2.54 -18.90 0.91
CA GLY A 235 -2.39 -20.08 0.08
C GLY A 235 -3.73 -20.76 -0.24
N SER A 236 -3.67 -21.82 -1.02
CA SER A 236 -4.84 -22.68 -1.30
C SER A 236 -4.42 -24.12 -1.44
N SER A 237 -5.32 -25.05 -1.14
CA SER A 237 -5.10 -26.46 -1.46
C SER A 237 -5.04 -26.66 -2.98
N GLU A 238 -4.35 -27.71 -3.43
CA GLU A 238 -4.22 -28.02 -4.86
C GLU A 238 -5.57 -28.21 -5.55
N ASN A 239 -6.55 -28.79 -4.85
CA ASN A 239 -7.91 -28.96 -5.36
C ASN A 239 -8.80 -27.71 -5.22
N GLY A 240 -8.32 -26.65 -4.57
CA GLY A 240 -9.06 -25.40 -4.35
C GLY A 240 -10.16 -25.47 -3.28
N ASP A 241 -10.31 -26.61 -2.60
CA ASP A 241 -11.32 -26.80 -1.56
C ASP A 241 -11.05 -25.96 -0.31
N TYR A 242 -9.77 -25.66 -0.04
CA TYR A 242 -9.35 -24.88 1.12
C TYR A 242 -8.57 -23.64 0.70
N MET A 243 -8.90 -22.51 1.30
CA MET A 243 -8.12 -21.27 1.24
C MET A 243 -7.47 -21.05 2.61
N LEU A 244 -6.17 -20.84 2.59
CA LEU A 244 -5.41 -20.33 3.72
C LEU A 244 -5.32 -18.81 3.59
N TYR A 245 -5.59 -18.12 4.68
CA TYR A 245 -5.50 -16.67 4.72
C TYR A 245 -4.99 -16.20 6.07
N HIS A 246 -4.28 -15.08 6.03
CA HIS A 246 -3.79 -14.37 7.18
C HIS A 246 -4.88 -13.41 7.69
N VAL A 247 -4.98 -13.29 9.00
CA VAL A 247 -5.92 -12.41 9.68
C VAL A 247 -5.17 -11.52 10.67
N ASP A 248 -5.39 -10.22 10.57
CA ASP A 248 -4.94 -9.23 11.53
C ASP A 248 -6.09 -8.26 11.87
N SER A 249 -6.63 -8.43 13.08
CA SER A 249 -7.84 -7.78 13.59
C SER A 249 -7.72 -7.54 15.10
N GLU A 250 -8.67 -6.81 15.70
CA GLU A 250 -8.69 -6.61 17.15
C GLU A 250 -8.76 -7.92 17.95
N ASP A 251 -9.45 -8.93 17.41
CA ASP A 251 -9.66 -10.22 18.08
C ASP A 251 -8.60 -11.28 17.74
N ASN A 252 -7.88 -11.12 16.62
CA ASN A 252 -6.91 -12.10 16.11
C ASN A 252 -5.69 -11.39 15.55
N TYR A 253 -4.51 -11.68 16.10
CA TYR A 253 -3.30 -10.92 15.81
C TYR A 253 -2.32 -11.74 14.98
N SER A 254 -2.32 -11.49 13.68
CA SER A 254 -1.40 -12.10 12.73
C SER A 254 -1.43 -13.63 12.71
N ASP A 255 -2.64 -14.19 12.68
CA ASP A 255 -2.88 -15.63 12.69
C ASP A 255 -3.21 -16.17 11.29
N LEU A 256 -3.04 -17.49 11.13
CA LEU A 256 -3.44 -18.20 9.91
C LEU A 256 -4.75 -18.94 10.12
N TYR A 257 -5.66 -18.73 9.17
CA TYR A 257 -6.96 -19.34 9.14
C TYR A 257 -7.13 -20.17 7.87
N VAL A 258 -8.00 -21.17 7.98
CA VAL A 258 -8.48 -21.95 6.85
C VAL A 258 -9.97 -21.74 6.65
N SER A 259 -10.37 -21.54 5.40
CA SER A 259 -11.77 -21.53 5.00
C SER A 259 -12.02 -22.56 3.91
N GLU A 260 -13.07 -23.34 4.10
CA GLU A 260 -13.54 -24.35 3.15
C GLU A 260 -14.47 -23.68 2.12
N MET A 261 -14.26 -24.01 0.84
CA MET A 261 -15.11 -23.57 -0.26
C MET A 261 -16.47 -24.28 -0.16
N GLY A 262 -17.51 -23.55 0.23
CA GLY A 262 -18.88 -24.01 0.09
C GLY A 262 -19.36 -23.98 -1.37
N ARG A 263 -20.63 -24.34 -1.60
CA ARG A 263 -21.21 -24.38 -2.97
C ARG A 263 -21.15 -23.06 -3.75
N ARG A 264 -21.07 -21.92 -3.06
CA ARG A 264 -21.14 -20.58 -3.67
C ARG A 264 -20.19 -19.55 -3.06
N SER A 265 -19.70 -19.78 -1.84
CA SER A 265 -18.86 -18.87 -1.07
C SER A 265 -18.01 -19.67 -0.08
N TYR A 266 -16.94 -19.05 0.39
CA TYR A 266 -16.13 -19.56 1.50
C TYR A 266 -16.93 -19.55 2.80
N MET A 267 -16.66 -20.54 3.66
CA MET A 267 -17.30 -20.70 4.96
C MET A 267 -16.61 -19.81 6.03
N PRO A 268 -17.24 -19.59 7.20
CA PRO A 268 -16.60 -18.86 8.29
C PRO A 268 -15.22 -19.43 8.67
N PRO A 269 -14.33 -18.58 9.23
CA PRO A 269 -12.98 -18.96 9.63
C PRO A 269 -12.93 -20.21 10.51
N LYS A 270 -11.96 -21.10 10.27
CA LYS A 270 -11.46 -22.03 11.30
C LYS A 270 -9.98 -21.73 11.52
N GLU A 271 -9.60 -21.56 12.78
CA GLU A 271 -8.20 -21.38 13.17
C GLU A 271 -7.40 -22.62 12.72
N LEU A 272 -6.24 -22.39 12.10
CA LEU A 272 -5.37 -23.47 11.68
C LEU A 272 -4.57 -23.98 12.90
N ASN A 273 -5.22 -24.74 13.78
CA ASN A 273 -4.53 -25.37 14.89
C ASN A 273 -3.55 -26.44 14.41
N SER A 274 -2.49 -26.67 15.19
CA SER A 274 -1.40 -27.63 14.92
C SER A 274 -1.84 -29.06 14.61
N ASP A 275 -3.10 -29.41 14.86
CA ASP A 275 -3.68 -30.74 14.66
C ASP A 275 -4.09 -31.02 13.20
N LEU A 276 -3.91 -30.04 12.30
CA LEU A 276 -4.21 -30.15 10.86
C LEU A 276 -2.97 -30.39 9.97
N VAL A 277 -1.81 -30.75 10.57
CA VAL A 277 -0.58 -31.15 9.85
C VAL A 277 -0.26 -32.61 10.10
#